data_AF-A0A2N7WLM9-F1
#
_entry.id   AF-A0A2N7WLM9-F1
#
_cell.length_a   1.000
_cell.length_b   1.000
_cell.length_c   1.000
_cell.angle_alpha   90.00
_cell.angle_beta   90.00
_cell.angle_gamma   90.00
#
_symmetry.space_group_name_H-M   'P 1'
#
loop_
_entity.id
_entity.type
_entity.pdbx_description
1 polymer ?
#
loop_
_entity_poly.entity_id
_entity_poly.type
_entity_poly.pdbx_seq_one_letter_code
_entity_poly.pdbx_strand_id
1 'polypeptide(L)'
;MDEKGRVSQMGTSARDDFSKPVKQMLAERVNFHCSVCDAPTLGPQTGTADKRFFVGKAAHIKAAAKNGPRYDKYQTPAERKSIENGLWACSTCADIIDRDKDAYSVVDLLRIKADAEWVANIRAGKPPGSELSSLSNPTAIKRAVDVFCSRESARQERVDPRFKVGVRMGEHGPTYEVTAKEAVEARLVVTAKDKERKVQALREFFNYGGKLVLEGSDLRMEGSPLFRTEEVGAIRWQLSSAPRPVSMTVVLAESSMPPLYVEFVGNGSQGNKGVRLQGTAFNGMLTATLTADFSGALTEFIFNIDMQQWASKPVRRLPHFSRLQQLVELLAAPKKVHVQILCMHGGLESEFGTGLFDGHETFRSLSALFDEIAIIRRIDDFFDLNLELPADISDVVFLQCDVAWLLGLINLDASGETEIKFFAALSDQDMPLKTVLANQAPEAMTLKHRIDLEIYGSSYGPFDLEVSCPAVGIHVVGPATIEPGMTVELAMRAVDGNHWTPRLVDRPSAFLTLEQASATTGGVA
;
A
#
# COMPACT_ATOMS: atom_id res chain seq x y z
N MET A 1 39.85 25.36 -98.56
CA MET A 1 40.43 26.28 -97.57
C MET A 1 39.50 26.33 -96.38
N ASP A 2 40.09 26.00 -95.23
CA ASP A 2 39.78 26.51 -93.89
C ASP A 2 38.67 25.85 -93.05
N GLU A 3 39.01 24.65 -92.60
CA GLU A 3 39.21 24.28 -91.19
C GLU A 3 38.99 25.37 -90.12
N LYS A 4 38.10 25.11 -89.16
CA LYS A 4 38.23 25.53 -87.75
C LYS A 4 37.39 24.64 -86.84
N GLY A 5 38.06 23.68 -86.20
CA GLY A 5 37.51 22.83 -85.15
C GLY A 5 37.22 23.61 -83.86
N ARG A 6 36.12 23.25 -83.19
CA ARG A 6 35.80 23.71 -81.83
C ARG A 6 36.01 22.53 -80.88
N VAL A 7 37.11 22.58 -80.15
CA VAL A 7 37.49 21.65 -79.08
C VAL A 7 36.48 21.73 -77.93
N SER A 8 35.92 20.59 -77.54
CA SER A 8 35.13 20.40 -76.33
C SER A 8 36.05 20.31 -75.11
N GLN A 9 36.03 21.31 -74.23
CA GLN A 9 36.71 21.26 -72.94
C GLN A 9 36.02 20.24 -72.01
N MET A 10 36.73 19.16 -71.71
CA MET A 10 36.47 18.26 -70.59
C MET A 10 36.93 18.94 -69.29
N GLY A 11 35.98 19.35 -68.43
CA GLY A 11 36.27 19.77 -67.06
C GLY A 11 36.35 18.55 -66.13
N THR A 12 37.54 18.27 -65.60
CA THR A 12 37.78 17.27 -64.55
C THR A 12 37.38 17.85 -63.19
N SER A 13 36.26 17.40 -62.59
CA SER A 13 35.85 17.86 -61.26
C SER A 13 36.62 17.12 -60.16
N ALA A 14 37.20 17.87 -59.21
CA ALA A 14 37.99 17.41 -58.06
C ALA A 14 37.20 16.64 -56.96
N ARG A 15 36.07 16.01 -57.31
CA ARG A 15 35.18 15.28 -56.39
C ARG A 15 35.17 13.79 -56.75
N ASP A 16 35.41 12.92 -55.77
CA ASP A 16 35.43 11.47 -55.95
C ASP A 16 34.00 10.88 -55.98
N ASP A 17 33.23 11.25 -57.02
CA ASP A 17 31.83 10.83 -57.16
C ASP A 17 31.69 9.36 -57.60
N PHE A 18 30.59 8.73 -57.16
CA PHE A 18 30.21 7.39 -57.59
C PHE A 18 29.97 7.33 -59.10
N SER A 19 30.45 6.25 -59.72
CA SER A 19 30.15 5.93 -61.12
C SER A 19 28.66 5.61 -61.30
N LYS A 20 28.15 5.71 -62.55
CA LYS A 20 26.75 5.35 -62.85
C LYS A 20 26.40 3.91 -62.41
N PRO A 21 27.24 2.89 -62.65
CA PRO A 21 26.99 1.53 -62.15
C PRO A 21 26.87 1.45 -60.63
N VAL A 22 27.73 2.15 -59.89
CA VAL A 22 27.68 2.16 -58.41
C VAL A 22 26.40 2.80 -57.91
N LYS A 23 25.99 3.94 -58.49
CA LYS A 23 24.72 4.60 -58.14
C LYS A 23 23.52 3.70 -58.39
N GLN A 24 23.50 3.01 -59.53
CA GLN A 24 22.45 2.07 -59.88
C GLN A 24 22.40 0.89 -58.90
N MET A 25 23.56 0.29 -58.59
CA MET A 25 23.65 -0.83 -57.66
C MET A 25 23.22 -0.44 -56.23
N LEU A 26 23.59 0.75 -55.76
CA LEU A 26 23.13 1.27 -54.46
C LEU A 26 21.61 1.37 -54.40
N ALA A 27 20.96 1.82 -55.48
CA ALA A 27 19.51 1.93 -55.55
C ALA A 27 18.85 0.54 -55.60
N GLU A 28 19.37 -0.36 -56.43
CA GLU A 28 18.84 -1.72 -56.60
C GLU A 28 18.91 -2.55 -55.32
N ARG A 29 20.00 -2.43 -54.55
CA ARG A 29 20.19 -3.16 -53.27
C ARG A 29 19.15 -2.82 -52.20
N VAL A 30 18.50 -1.68 -52.31
CA VAL A 30 17.42 -1.26 -51.41
C VAL A 30 16.07 -1.17 -52.13
N ASN A 31 15.94 -1.84 -53.28
CA ASN A 31 14.73 -1.86 -54.12
C ASN A 31 14.19 -0.46 -54.47
N PHE A 32 15.08 0.51 -54.69
CA PHE A 32 14.75 1.93 -54.89
C PHE A 32 14.00 2.60 -53.72
N HIS A 33 14.10 2.07 -52.50
CA HIS A 33 13.63 2.76 -51.29
C HIS A 33 14.75 3.59 -50.66
N CYS A 34 14.39 4.72 -50.04
CA CYS A 34 15.34 5.51 -49.28
C CYS A 34 15.81 4.73 -48.05
N SER A 35 17.13 4.60 -47.84
CA SER A 35 17.66 3.88 -46.68
C SER A 35 17.29 4.49 -45.32
N VAL A 36 16.91 5.77 -45.28
CA VAL A 36 16.58 6.50 -44.04
C VAL A 36 15.08 6.45 -43.74
N CYS A 37 14.23 6.90 -44.67
CA CYS A 37 12.80 7.05 -44.45
C CYS A 37 11.94 6.00 -45.17
N ASP A 38 12.56 5.07 -45.90
CA ASP A 38 11.91 3.99 -46.63
C ASP A 38 10.92 4.44 -47.72
N ALA A 39 10.96 5.71 -48.13
CA ALA A 39 10.13 6.20 -49.24
C ALA A 39 10.59 5.62 -50.59
N PRO A 40 9.67 5.20 -51.48
CA PRO A 40 10.02 4.79 -52.83
C PRO A 40 10.58 5.98 -53.62
N THR A 41 11.61 5.75 -54.43
CA THR A 41 12.35 6.81 -55.14
C THR A 41 12.37 6.67 -56.66
N LEU A 42 11.68 5.66 -57.20
CA LEU A 42 11.57 5.36 -58.62
C LEU A 42 10.10 5.36 -59.04
N GLY A 43 9.79 5.94 -60.19
CA GLY A 43 8.47 5.86 -60.79
C GLY A 43 8.49 5.96 -62.32
N PRO A 44 7.40 5.57 -63.00
CA PRO A 44 7.27 5.72 -64.45
C PRO A 44 7.06 7.19 -64.82
N GLN A 45 7.63 7.63 -65.94
CA GLN A 45 7.39 8.98 -66.43
C GLN A 45 6.08 9.02 -67.23
N THR A 46 5.13 9.83 -66.77
CA THR A 46 3.81 9.99 -67.42
C THR A 46 3.95 10.35 -68.89
N GLY A 47 3.15 9.70 -69.75
CA GLY A 47 3.12 9.97 -71.19
C GLY A 47 4.25 9.31 -71.99
N THR A 48 5.03 8.41 -71.38
CA THR A 48 6.11 7.66 -72.05
C THR A 48 6.01 6.17 -71.71
N ALA A 49 6.37 5.31 -72.66
CA ALA A 49 6.34 3.85 -72.46
C ALA A 49 7.67 3.29 -71.93
N ASP A 50 8.78 4.01 -72.15
CA ASP A 50 10.15 3.55 -71.97
C ASP A 50 10.97 4.39 -70.98
N LYS A 51 10.38 5.44 -70.38
CA LYS A 51 11.09 6.34 -69.45
C LYS A 51 10.59 6.21 -68.01
N ARG A 52 11.53 6.49 -67.10
CA ARG A 52 11.35 6.47 -65.66
C ARG A 52 11.95 7.73 -65.06
N PHE A 53 11.47 8.15 -63.90
CA PHE A 53 12.06 9.23 -63.12
C PHE A 53 12.59 8.71 -61.78
N PHE A 54 13.64 9.36 -61.28
CA PHE A 54 14.23 9.10 -59.97
C PHE A 54 14.12 10.35 -59.12
N VAL A 55 13.71 10.19 -57.85
CA VAL A 55 13.80 11.24 -56.82
C VAL A 55 14.87 10.92 -55.75
N GLY A 56 15.62 9.83 -55.96
CA GLY A 56 16.71 9.38 -55.12
C GLY A 56 18.10 9.76 -55.65
N LYS A 57 19.08 9.80 -54.74
CA LYS A 57 20.49 10.11 -54.98
C LYS A 57 21.36 9.17 -54.14
N ALA A 58 22.57 8.88 -54.62
CA ALA A 58 23.57 8.19 -53.84
C ALA A 58 24.28 9.20 -52.92
N ALA A 59 24.23 8.97 -51.60
CA ALA A 59 24.88 9.78 -50.58
C ALA A 59 26.16 9.10 -50.09
N HIS A 60 27.17 9.91 -49.75
CA HIS A 60 28.45 9.42 -49.27
C HIS A 60 28.44 9.25 -47.74
N ILE A 61 28.85 8.07 -47.27
CA ILE A 61 29.01 7.79 -45.84
C ILE A 61 30.16 8.65 -45.28
N LYS A 62 31.33 8.58 -45.91
CA LYS A 62 32.46 9.50 -45.74
C LYS A 62 32.61 10.36 -47.00
N ALA A 63 32.79 11.68 -46.83
CA ALA A 63 32.73 12.63 -47.95
C ALA A 63 33.66 12.32 -49.13
N ALA A 64 33.12 12.55 -50.33
CA ALA A 64 33.80 12.43 -51.62
C ALA A 64 34.85 13.51 -51.90
N ALA A 65 34.79 14.63 -51.17
CA ALA A 65 35.65 15.78 -51.37
C ALA A 65 36.38 16.11 -50.07
N LYS A 66 37.62 16.59 -50.21
CA LYS A 66 38.40 17.12 -49.09
C LYS A 66 37.58 18.21 -48.37
N ASN A 67 37.55 18.14 -47.05
CA ASN A 67 36.78 19.03 -46.17
C ASN A 67 35.25 18.89 -46.23
N GLY A 68 34.70 17.88 -46.92
CA GLY A 68 33.28 17.56 -46.83
C GLY A 68 32.92 16.91 -45.47
N PRO A 69 31.62 16.77 -45.15
CA PRO A 69 31.17 16.12 -43.93
C PRO A 69 31.73 14.70 -43.78
N ARG A 70 32.29 14.39 -42.61
CA ARG A 70 32.90 13.08 -42.31
C ARG A 70 34.03 12.68 -43.28
N TYR A 71 34.73 13.65 -43.88
CA TYR A 71 35.89 13.37 -44.73
C TYR A 71 36.97 12.62 -43.96
N ASP A 72 37.45 11.51 -44.52
CA ASP A 72 38.54 10.71 -43.98
C ASP A 72 39.78 10.86 -44.86
N LYS A 73 40.85 11.43 -44.30
CA LYS A 73 42.10 11.67 -45.00
C LYS A 73 42.86 10.38 -45.34
N TYR A 74 42.56 9.27 -44.65
CA TYR A 74 43.20 7.98 -44.88
C TYR A 74 42.42 7.12 -45.90
N GLN A 75 41.20 7.50 -46.25
CA GLN A 75 40.42 6.83 -47.27
C GLN A 75 40.93 7.18 -48.67
N THR A 76 41.26 6.16 -49.46
CA THR A 76 41.75 6.29 -50.83
C THR A 76 40.63 6.76 -51.79
N PRO A 77 40.97 7.34 -52.95
CA PRO A 77 39.98 7.69 -53.97
C PRO A 77 39.13 6.51 -54.46
N ALA A 78 39.71 5.30 -54.48
CA ALA A 78 39.01 4.08 -54.84
C ALA A 78 37.95 3.70 -53.79
N GLU A 79 38.31 3.78 -52.50
CA GLU A 79 37.38 3.52 -51.38
C GLU A 79 36.27 4.58 -51.31
N ARG A 80 36.56 5.85 -51.63
CA ARG A 80 35.53 6.91 -51.65
C ARG A 80 34.46 6.66 -52.70
N LYS A 81 34.85 6.08 -53.84
CA LYS A 81 33.99 5.74 -54.98
C LYS A 81 33.38 4.33 -54.85
N SER A 82 33.76 3.58 -53.83
CA SER A 82 33.28 2.22 -53.60
C SER A 82 31.82 2.20 -53.14
N ILE A 83 31.11 1.15 -53.50
CA ILE A 83 29.76 0.88 -53.02
C ILE A 83 29.67 0.79 -51.48
N GLU A 84 30.77 0.40 -50.83
CA GLU A 84 30.87 0.33 -49.36
C GLU A 84 30.78 1.71 -48.69
N ASN A 85 31.15 2.77 -49.41
CA ASN A 85 31.11 4.15 -48.92
C ASN A 85 29.80 4.87 -49.28
N GLY A 86 28.81 4.16 -49.83
CA GLY A 86 27.59 4.76 -50.34
C GLY A 86 26.31 4.11 -49.83
N LEU A 87 25.25 4.91 -49.74
CA LEU A 87 23.88 4.47 -49.53
C LEU A 87 22.93 5.25 -50.45
N TRP A 88 21.73 4.71 -50.67
CA TRP A 88 20.72 5.35 -51.52
C TRP A 88 19.68 6.08 -50.67
N ALA A 89 19.41 7.35 -50.96
CA ALA A 89 18.47 8.17 -50.20
C ALA A 89 17.57 9.01 -51.12
N CYS A 90 16.37 9.36 -50.65
CA CYS A 90 15.57 10.38 -51.34
C CYS A 90 16.31 11.72 -51.30
N SER A 91 15.95 12.64 -52.21
CA SER A 91 16.64 13.94 -52.30
C SER A 91 16.71 14.68 -50.97
N THR A 92 15.64 14.65 -50.17
CA THR A 92 15.59 15.27 -48.84
C THR A 92 16.59 14.65 -47.86
N CYS A 93 16.56 13.32 -47.69
CA CYS A 93 17.46 12.63 -46.77
C CYS A 93 18.91 12.71 -47.23
N ALA A 94 19.18 12.65 -48.54
CA ALA A 94 20.51 12.85 -49.10
C ALA A 94 21.06 14.25 -48.77
N ASP A 95 20.24 15.29 -48.94
CA ASP A 95 20.65 16.66 -48.64
C ASP A 95 20.92 16.86 -47.13
N ILE A 96 20.17 16.19 -46.23
CA ILE A 96 20.45 16.19 -44.79
C ILE A 96 21.81 15.53 -44.51
N ILE A 97 22.04 14.34 -45.04
CA ILE A 97 23.30 13.59 -44.86
C ILE A 97 24.50 14.41 -45.33
N ASP A 98 24.39 15.08 -46.48
CA ASP A 98 25.47 15.82 -47.12
C ASP A 98 25.70 17.23 -46.57
N ARG A 99 24.75 17.81 -45.82
CA ARG A 99 24.85 19.19 -45.31
C ARG A 99 24.97 19.26 -43.79
N ASP A 100 24.32 18.34 -43.08
CA ASP A 100 24.37 18.27 -41.63
C ASP A 100 25.30 17.13 -41.20
N LYS A 101 26.52 17.51 -40.80
CA LYS A 101 27.54 16.56 -40.38
C LYS A 101 27.19 15.87 -39.05
N ASP A 102 26.36 16.51 -38.22
CA ASP A 102 26.04 16.08 -36.85
C ASP A 102 24.72 15.28 -36.81
N ALA A 103 23.89 15.36 -37.86
CA ALA A 103 22.68 14.55 -38.01
C ALA A 103 22.95 13.04 -38.04
N TYR A 104 24.06 12.61 -38.65
CA TYR A 104 24.44 11.19 -38.73
C TYR A 104 25.95 11.00 -38.65
N SER A 105 26.41 10.16 -37.73
CA SER A 105 27.80 9.70 -37.70
C SER A 105 28.09 8.67 -38.79
N VAL A 106 29.38 8.40 -39.09
CA VAL A 106 29.78 7.32 -40.01
C VAL A 106 29.21 5.97 -39.57
N VAL A 107 29.19 5.70 -38.27
CA VAL A 107 28.65 4.46 -37.70
C VAL A 107 27.14 4.36 -37.93
N ASP A 108 26.40 5.47 -37.77
CA ASP A 108 24.97 5.50 -38.04
C ASP A 108 24.66 5.20 -39.49
N LEU A 109 25.39 5.82 -40.42
CA LEU A 109 25.18 5.62 -41.86
C LEU A 109 25.52 4.20 -42.32
N LEU A 110 26.56 3.58 -41.74
CA LEU A 110 26.87 2.17 -41.98
C LEU A 110 25.74 1.24 -41.48
N ARG A 111 25.18 1.52 -40.29
CA ARG A 111 24.05 0.75 -39.78
C ARG A 111 22.78 0.97 -40.62
N ILE A 112 22.48 2.21 -40.99
CA ILE A 112 21.34 2.56 -41.86
C ILE A 112 21.43 1.83 -43.20
N LYS A 113 22.62 1.78 -43.81
CA LYS A 113 22.87 1.00 -45.02
C LYS A 113 22.53 -0.48 -44.81
N ALA A 114 23.07 -1.09 -43.76
CA ALA A 114 22.83 -2.51 -43.45
C ALA A 114 21.35 -2.81 -43.19
N ASP A 115 20.68 -1.99 -42.39
CA ASP A 115 19.26 -2.14 -42.05
C ASP A 115 18.38 -2.04 -43.31
N ALA A 116 18.65 -1.06 -44.18
CA ALA A 116 17.88 -0.86 -45.41
C ALA A 116 18.04 -2.02 -46.40
N GLU A 117 19.27 -2.53 -46.57
CA GLU A 117 19.54 -3.68 -47.42
C GLU A 117 18.89 -4.96 -46.85
N TRP A 118 18.87 -5.11 -45.51
CA TRP A 118 18.16 -6.20 -44.84
C TRP A 118 16.64 -6.13 -45.05
N VAL A 119 16.05 -4.94 -44.90
CA VAL A 119 14.62 -4.72 -45.17
C VAL A 119 14.26 -5.05 -46.61
N ALA A 120 15.08 -4.60 -47.57
CA ALA A 120 14.87 -4.91 -48.98
C ALA A 120 14.94 -6.43 -49.26
N ASN A 121 15.91 -7.13 -48.65
CA ASN A 121 16.02 -8.58 -48.73
C ASN A 121 14.77 -9.30 -48.19
N ILE A 122 14.22 -8.84 -47.06
CA ILE A 122 13.01 -9.44 -46.48
C ILE A 122 11.76 -9.21 -47.33
N ARG A 123 11.68 -8.07 -48.03
CA ARG A 123 10.55 -7.72 -48.91
C ARG A 123 10.63 -8.38 -50.28
N ALA A 124 11.81 -8.84 -50.70
CA ALA A 124 12.00 -9.46 -52.00
C ALA A 124 11.01 -10.62 -52.23
N GLY A 125 10.25 -10.57 -53.32
CA GLY A 125 9.23 -11.57 -53.66
C GLY A 125 7.94 -11.51 -52.85
N LYS A 126 7.74 -10.51 -51.98
CA LYS A 126 6.52 -10.32 -51.18
C LYS A 126 5.71 -9.13 -51.71
N PRO A 127 4.37 -9.25 -51.89
CA PRO A 127 3.56 -8.14 -52.34
C PRO A 127 3.49 -7.02 -51.30
N PRO A 128 3.41 -5.74 -51.71
CA PRO A 128 3.19 -4.62 -50.79
C PRO A 128 1.97 -4.89 -49.91
N GLY A 129 2.12 -4.80 -48.59
CA GLY A 129 1.04 -5.08 -47.65
C GLY A 129 0.83 -6.55 -47.29
N SER A 130 1.68 -7.50 -47.71
CA SER A 130 1.62 -8.89 -47.24
C SER A 130 1.76 -9.03 -45.71
N GLU A 131 2.27 -7.99 -45.03
CA GLU A 131 2.33 -7.91 -43.57
C GLU A 131 0.97 -7.55 -42.91
N LEU A 132 0.02 -6.97 -43.66
CA LEU A 132 -1.33 -6.68 -43.18
C LEU A 132 -2.19 -7.95 -43.09
N SER A 133 -2.00 -8.91 -44.00
CA SER A 133 -2.66 -10.22 -43.93
C SER A 133 -2.23 -11.05 -42.71
N SER A 134 -1.08 -10.74 -42.10
CA SER A 134 -0.64 -11.33 -40.82
C SER A 134 -1.37 -10.76 -39.60
N LEU A 135 -2.26 -9.79 -39.71
CA LEU A 135 -3.08 -9.35 -38.56
C LEU A 135 -4.42 -10.10 -38.47
N SER A 136 -4.55 -11.22 -39.18
CA SER A 136 -5.77 -12.03 -39.26
C SER A 136 -5.88 -13.13 -38.19
N ASN A 137 -4.81 -13.44 -37.45
CA ASN A 137 -4.85 -14.38 -36.34
C ASN A 137 -4.11 -13.86 -35.09
N PRO A 138 -4.50 -14.30 -33.87
CA PRO A 138 -3.92 -13.81 -32.61
C PRO A 138 -2.41 -14.00 -32.51
N THR A 139 -1.86 -15.07 -33.11
CA THR A 139 -0.42 -15.35 -33.08
C THR A 139 0.37 -14.31 -33.86
N ALA A 140 -0.14 -13.85 -34.98
CA ALA A 140 0.56 -12.92 -35.84
C ALA A 140 0.33 -11.46 -35.41
N ILE A 141 -0.80 -11.15 -34.75
CA ILE A 141 -0.95 -9.94 -33.91
C ILE A 141 0.11 -9.94 -32.80
N LYS A 142 0.25 -11.04 -32.06
CA LYS A 142 1.26 -11.16 -30.99
C LYS A 142 2.67 -10.95 -31.54
N ARG A 143 3.04 -11.56 -32.67
CA ARG A 143 4.36 -11.34 -33.30
C ARG A 143 4.57 -9.89 -33.72
N ALA A 144 3.57 -9.25 -34.30
CA ALA A 144 3.67 -7.84 -34.70
C ALA A 144 3.89 -6.93 -33.47
N VAL A 145 3.17 -7.20 -32.38
CA VAL A 145 3.37 -6.54 -31.09
C VAL A 145 4.78 -6.81 -30.54
N ASP A 146 5.24 -8.06 -30.55
CA ASP A 146 6.58 -8.43 -30.06
C ASP A 146 7.70 -7.73 -30.86
N VAL A 147 7.55 -7.65 -32.19
CA VAL A 147 8.49 -6.93 -33.07
C VAL A 147 8.48 -5.44 -32.79
N PHE A 148 7.30 -4.82 -32.64
CA PHE A 148 7.18 -3.42 -32.25
C PHE A 148 7.86 -3.16 -30.90
N CYS A 149 7.52 -3.93 -29.86
CA CYS A 149 8.09 -3.80 -28.53
C CYS A 149 9.61 -3.95 -28.54
N SER A 150 10.14 -4.92 -29.28
CA SER A 150 11.60 -5.15 -29.39
C SER A 150 12.32 -4.00 -30.10
N ARG A 151 11.74 -3.48 -31.19
CA ARG A 151 12.29 -2.33 -31.93
C ARG A 151 12.25 -1.06 -31.09
N GLU A 152 11.15 -0.84 -30.38
CA GLU A 152 10.97 0.34 -29.54
C GLU A 152 11.91 0.30 -28.34
N SER A 153 12.06 -0.86 -27.67
CA SER A 153 13.08 -1.09 -26.63
C SER A 153 14.49 -0.70 -27.11
N ALA A 154 14.92 -1.24 -28.25
CA ALA A 154 16.23 -0.92 -28.84
C ALA A 154 16.35 0.54 -29.30
N ARG A 155 15.25 1.20 -29.65
CA ARG A 155 15.24 2.64 -29.97
C ARG A 155 15.42 3.47 -28.70
N GLN A 156 14.72 3.16 -27.62
CA GLN A 156 14.82 3.90 -26.35
C GLN A 156 16.20 3.71 -25.70
N GLU A 157 16.79 2.52 -25.72
CA GLU A 157 18.17 2.33 -25.23
C GLU A 157 19.21 3.11 -26.06
N ARG A 158 18.92 3.44 -27.33
CA ARG A 158 19.77 4.35 -28.12
C ARG A 158 19.60 5.81 -27.73
N VAL A 159 18.42 6.20 -27.24
CA VAL A 159 18.14 7.57 -26.77
C VAL A 159 18.91 7.87 -25.49
N ASP A 160 19.00 6.92 -24.56
CA ASP A 160 19.86 7.03 -23.38
C ASP A 160 20.48 5.66 -23.02
N PRO A 161 21.73 5.39 -23.43
CA PRO A 161 22.41 4.10 -23.20
C PRO A 161 22.62 3.74 -21.72
N ARG A 162 22.48 4.71 -20.80
CA ARG A 162 22.61 4.51 -19.35
C ARG A 162 21.46 3.70 -18.77
N PHE A 163 20.39 3.47 -19.55
CA PHE A 163 19.23 2.69 -19.14
C PHE A 163 19.09 1.41 -19.95
N LYS A 164 18.52 0.38 -19.32
CA LYS A 164 17.87 -0.76 -19.97
C LYS A 164 16.39 -0.40 -20.12
N VAL A 165 15.82 -0.60 -21.30
CA VAL A 165 14.41 -0.24 -21.54
C VAL A 165 13.64 -1.45 -22.03
N GLY A 166 12.72 -1.95 -21.21
CA GLY A 166 11.72 -2.93 -21.61
C GLY A 166 10.47 -2.22 -22.15
N VAL A 167 9.88 -2.75 -23.22
CA VAL A 167 8.61 -2.26 -23.75
C VAL A 167 7.67 -3.44 -23.86
N ARG A 168 6.46 -3.28 -23.34
CA ARG A 168 5.37 -4.26 -23.45
C ARG A 168 4.09 -3.57 -23.89
N MET A 169 3.16 -4.31 -24.47
CA MET A 169 1.83 -3.78 -24.79
C MET A 169 0.86 -4.07 -23.64
N GLY A 170 0.36 -3.02 -22.98
CA GLY A 170 -0.72 -3.10 -21.99
C GLY A 170 -2.08 -2.82 -22.63
N GLU A 171 -3.13 -2.77 -21.81
CA GLU A 171 -4.52 -2.56 -22.28
C GLU A 171 -4.74 -1.21 -22.98
N HIS A 172 -4.04 -0.17 -22.54
CA HIS A 172 -4.20 1.20 -23.04
C HIS A 172 -3.01 1.68 -23.89
N GLY A 173 -2.09 0.78 -24.27
CA GLY A 173 -0.93 1.11 -25.10
C GLY A 173 0.40 0.60 -24.55
N PRO A 174 1.53 1.08 -25.10
CA PRO A 174 2.85 0.61 -24.70
C PRO A 174 3.20 1.04 -23.27
N THR A 175 3.67 0.10 -22.46
CA THR A 175 4.25 0.33 -21.14
C THR A 175 5.76 0.23 -21.23
N TYR A 176 6.43 1.30 -20.79
CA TYR A 176 7.88 1.40 -20.78
C TYR A 176 8.40 1.11 -19.37
N GLU A 177 9.33 0.17 -19.27
CA GLU A 177 10.04 -0.16 -18.03
C GLU A 177 11.50 0.26 -18.20
N VAL A 178 11.92 1.25 -17.41
CA VAL A 178 13.23 1.89 -17.55
C VAL A 178 14.06 1.59 -16.31
N THR A 179 15.18 0.88 -16.48
CA THR A 179 16.09 0.50 -15.38
C THR A 179 17.46 1.11 -15.59
N ALA A 180 17.95 1.90 -14.64
CA ALA A 180 19.29 2.47 -14.73
C ALA A 180 20.37 1.37 -14.63
N LYS A 181 21.34 1.37 -15.55
CA LYS A 181 22.51 0.46 -15.56
C LYS A 181 23.65 0.99 -14.68
N GLU A 182 23.62 2.29 -14.39
CA GLU A 182 24.60 3.02 -13.59
C GLU A 182 23.90 4.12 -12.77
N ALA A 183 24.63 4.81 -11.89
CA ALA A 183 24.10 5.95 -11.15
C ALA A 183 23.83 7.12 -12.09
N VAL A 184 22.57 7.59 -12.15
CA VAL A 184 22.15 8.72 -12.97
C VAL A 184 21.62 9.83 -12.07
N GLU A 185 22.17 11.04 -12.21
CA GLU A 185 21.61 12.22 -11.56
C GLU A 185 20.28 12.60 -12.23
N ALA A 186 19.18 12.23 -11.61
CA ALA A 186 17.83 12.59 -12.03
C ALA A 186 17.19 13.56 -11.03
N ARG A 187 16.33 14.44 -11.52
CA ARG A 187 15.61 15.43 -10.70
C ARG A 187 14.11 15.24 -10.84
N LEU A 188 13.40 15.15 -9.73
CA LEU A 188 11.95 15.20 -9.70
C LEU A 188 11.52 16.64 -9.42
N VAL A 189 10.82 17.26 -10.37
CA VAL A 189 10.39 18.65 -10.30
C VAL A 189 8.89 18.71 -10.10
N VAL A 190 8.46 19.47 -9.08
CA VAL A 190 7.06 19.67 -8.70
C VAL A 190 6.59 21.04 -9.20
N THR A 191 5.60 21.07 -10.10
CA THR A 191 5.09 22.30 -10.75
C THR A 191 3.74 22.79 -10.19
N ALA A 192 3.15 22.08 -9.22
CA ALA A 192 1.79 22.27 -8.68
C ALA A 192 1.51 23.64 -8.02
N LYS A 193 0.22 23.94 -7.77
CA LYS A 193 -0.22 24.98 -6.81
C LYS A 193 -0.16 24.51 -5.34
N ASP A 194 -0.43 23.23 -5.06
CA ASP A 194 -0.28 22.60 -3.73
C ASP A 194 1.14 22.01 -3.56
N LYS A 195 2.15 22.89 -3.64
CA LYS A 195 3.56 22.46 -3.61
C LYS A 195 3.93 21.86 -2.26
N GLU A 196 3.46 22.45 -1.17
CA GLU A 196 3.94 22.10 0.18
C GLU A 196 3.59 20.66 0.56
N ARG A 197 2.33 20.25 0.39
CA ARG A 197 1.90 18.89 0.73
C ARG A 197 2.63 17.83 -0.11
N LYS A 198 2.72 18.03 -1.42
CA LYS A 198 3.41 17.10 -2.34
C LYS A 198 4.91 17.04 -2.05
N VAL A 199 5.56 18.18 -1.79
CA VAL A 199 6.97 18.24 -1.42
C VAL A 199 7.23 17.54 -0.09
N GLN A 200 6.36 17.73 0.90
CA GLN A 200 6.48 17.08 2.20
C GLN A 200 6.37 15.55 2.08
N ALA A 201 5.37 15.05 1.33
CA ALA A 201 5.21 13.62 1.09
C ALA A 201 6.42 13.01 0.37
N LEU A 202 7.00 13.71 -0.63
CA LEU A 202 8.23 13.29 -1.30
C LEU A 202 9.42 13.27 -0.35
N ARG A 203 9.58 14.28 0.50
CA ARG A 203 10.65 14.33 1.52
C ARG A 203 10.55 13.16 2.47
N GLU A 204 9.36 12.85 2.97
CA GLU A 204 9.12 11.69 3.84
C GLU A 204 9.47 10.38 3.14
N PHE A 205 9.08 10.22 1.87
CA PHE A 205 9.46 9.07 1.06
C PHE A 205 10.98 8.94 0.89
N PHE A 206 11.71 10.01 0.59
CA PHE A 206 13.17 9.94 0.48
C PHE A 206 13.87 9.75 1.82
N ASN A 207 13.30 10.25 2.91
CA ASN A 207 13.87 10.14 4.25
C ASN A 207 13.73 8.72 4.83
N TYR A 208 12.62 8.02 4.56
CA TYR A 208 12.28 6.76 5.24
C TYR A 208 11.88 5.61 4.30
N GLY A 209 11.66 5.89 3.01
CA GLY A 209 11.15 4.94 2.03
C GLY A 209 9.64 4.72 2.11
N GLY A 210 9.20 3.56 1.63
CA GLY A 210 7.82 3.09 1.65
C GLY A 210 7.19 3.12 0.26
N LYS A 211 5.90 3.44 0.21
CA LYS A 211 5.11 3.61 -1.02
C LYS A 211 4.43 4.97 -1.00
N LEU A 212 4.51 5.69 -2.10
CA LEU A 212 3.88 7.00 -2.27
C LEU A 212 3.14 7.04 -3.59
N VAL A 213 1.88 7.44 -3.57
CA VAL A 213 1.06 7.66 -4.77
C VAL A 213 0.69 9.13 -4.83
N LEU A 214 0.95 9.77 -5.98
CA LEU A 214 0.64 11.17 -6.23
C LEU A 214 -0.16 11.27 -7.53
N GLU A 215 -1.26 12.02 -7.49
CA GLU A 215 -2.10 12.27 -8.67
C GLU A 215 -1.76 13.63 -9.31
N GLY A 216 -1.93 13.71 -10.63
CA GLY A 216 -1.83 14.92 -11.44
C GLY A 216 -0.51 15.14 -12.17
N SER A 217 -0.57 15.96 -13.23
CA SER A 217 0.51 16.30 -14.16
C SER A 217 1.60 17.22 -13.58
N ASP A 218 1.55 17.51 -12.28
CA ASP A 218 2.42 18.49 -11.63
C ASP A 218 3.81 17.94 -11.25
N LEU A 219 4.13 16.73 -11.69
CA LEU A 219 5.39 16.06 -11.44
C LEU A 219 6.03 15.77 -12.77
N ARG A 220 7.29 16.18 -12.91
CA ARG A 220 8.12 15.84 -14.07
C ARG A 220 9.46 15.32 -13.60
N MET A 221 10.06 14.43 -14.38
CA MET A 221 11.39 13.91 -14.10
C MET A 221 12.35 14.43 -15.16
N GLU A 222 13.49 14.94 -14.73
CA GLU A 222 14.56 15.48 -15.55
C GLU A 222 15.84 14.66 -15.32
N GLY A 223 16.82 14.79 -16.22
CA GLY A 223 18.10 14.06 -16.15
C GLY A 223 18.27 12.95 -17.19
N SER A 224 17.22 12.65 -17.96
CA SER A 224 17.30 11.78 -19.14
C SER A 224 16.34 12.26 -20.23
N PRO A 225 16.71 12.17 -21.53
CA PRO A 225 15.77 12.35 -22.63
C PRO A 225 14.63 11.32 -22.64
N LEU A 226 14.76 10.19 -21.92
CA LEU A 226 13.70 9.18 -21.76
C LEU A 226 12.52 9.66 -20.91
N PHE A 227 12.71 10.71 -20.10
CA PHE A 227 11.68 11.19 -19.15
C PHE A 227 10.78 12.28 -19.73
N ARG A 228 10.84 12.54 -21.04
CA ARG A 228 10.04 13.59 -21.69
C ARG A 228 8.54 13.26 -21.60
N THR A 229 7.81 14.06 -20.84
CA THR A 229 6.35 13.94 -20.60
C THR A 229 5.53 15.00 -21.33
N GLU A 230 6.10 15.71 -22.31
CA GLU A 230 5.44 16.86 -22.97
C GLU A 230 4.19 16.47 -23.78
N GLU A 231 4.06 15.22 -24.23
CA GLU A 231 2.96 14.78 -25.09
C GLU A 231 1.78 14.15 -24.30
N VAL A 232 2.00 13.68 -23.06
CA VAL A 232 0.96 13.11 -22.20
C VAL A 232 1.27 13.45 -20.75
N GLY A 233 0.47 14.31 -20.13
CA GLY A 233 0.59 14.61 -18.71
C GLY A 233 0.40 13.34 -17.89
N ALA A 234 1.42 12.94 -17.13
CA ALA A 234 1.31 11.80 -16.23
C ALA A 234 0.17 12.03 -15.25
N ILE A 235 -0.84 11.16 -15.28
CA ILE A 235 -2.04 11.30 -14.45
C ILE A 235 -1.74 10.80 -13.03
N ARG A 236 -0.83 9.83 -12.90
CA ARG A 236 -0.54 9.13 -11.64
C ARG A 236 0.93 8.77 -11.53
N TRP A 237 1.53 9.08 -10.39
CA TRP A 237 2.90 8.72 -10.02
C TRP A 237 2.87 7.76 -8.85
N GLN A 238 3.60 6.65 -8.95
CA GLN A 238 3.78 5.70 -7.86
C GLN A 238 5.26 5.50 -7.61
N LEU A 239 5.73 5.94 -6.44
CA LEU A 239 7.09 5.72 -5.97
C LEU A 239 7.08 4.60 -4.92
N SER A 240 8.05 3.70 -5.00
CA SER A 240 8.20 2.61 -4.03
C SER A 240 9.66 2.29 -3.79
N SER A 241 10.07 2.23 -2.52
CA SER A 241 11.35 1.63 -2.13
C SER A 241 11.23 0.10 -2.13
N ALA A 242 12.34 -0.61 -2.36
CA ALA A 242 12.37 -2.06 -2.22
C ALA A 242 12.15 -2.47 -0.74
N PRO A 243 11.04 -3.14 -0.39
CA PRO A 243 10.80 -3.61 0.96
C PRO A 243 11.71 -4.79 1.29
N ARG A 244 12.17 -4.87 2.54
CA ARG A 244 12.93 -6.01 3.06
C ARG A 244 12.16 -6.66 4.20
N PRO A 245 12.02 -8.00 4.22
CA PRO A 245 11.41 -8.70 5.34
C PRO A 245 12.12 -8.36 6.65
N VAL A 246 11.35 -8.09 7.69
CA VAL A 246 11.84 -7.77 9.04
C VAL A 246 10.93 -8.41 10.08
N SER A 247 11.55 -8.92 11.14
CA SER A 247 10.87 -9.27 12.38
C SER A 247 11.28 -8.26 13.43
N MET A 248 10.29 -7.68 14.11
CA MET A 248 10.52 -6.64 15.11
C MET A 248 9.69 -6.89 16.35
N THR A 249 10.25 -6.60 17.51
CA THR A 249 9.57 -6.63 18.80
C THR A 249 9.36 -5.19 19.24
N VAL A 250 8.11 -4.79 19.42
CA VAL A 250 7.77 -3.50 20.03
C VAL A 250 7.57 -3.73 21.52
N VAL A 251 8.37 -3.04 22.33
CA VAL A 251 8.29 -3.05 23.79
C VAL A 251 7.61 -1.76 24.24
N LEU A 252 6.52 -1.90 24.97
CA LEU A 252 5.75 -0.80 25.55
C LEU A 252 5.88 -0.86 27.06
N ALA A 253 6.39 0.21 27.67
CA ALA A 253 6.62 0.27 29.10
C ALA A 253 6.08 1.58 29.69
N GLU A 254 5.33 1.46 30.78
CA GLU A 254 4.92 2.58 31.64
C GLU A 254 5.34 2.22 33.08
N SER A 255 5.77 3.20 33.88
CA SER A 255 6.43 2.95 35.17
C SER A 255 5.60 2.18 36.21
N SER A 256 4.28 2.15 36.08
CA SER A 256 3.35 1.46 36.98
C SER A 256 2.79 0.14 36.44
N MET A 257 3.12 -0.24 35.21
CA MET A 257 2.61 -1.45 34.56
C MET A 257 3.75 -2.33 34.04
N PRO A 258 3.58 -3.67 34.01
CA PRO A 258 4.59 -4.55 33.43
C PRO A 258 4.79 -4.25 31.93
N PRO A 259 6.03 -4.31 31.41
CA PRO A 259 6.28 -4.05 30.00
C PRO A 259 5.61 -5.10 29.12
N LEU A 260 4.96 -4.65 28.04
CA LEU A 260 4.34 -5.50 27.04
C LEU A 260 5.24 -5.64 25.83
N TYR A 261 5.48 -6.89 25.43
CA TYR A 261 6.26 -7.25 24.25
C TYR A 261 5.30 -7.74 23.16
N VAL A 262 5.36 -7.12 21.99
CA VAL A 262 4.55 -7.48 20.83
C VAL A 262 5.45 -7.72 19.63
N GLU A 263 5.45 -8.96 19.15
CA GLU A 263 6.20 -9.35 17.96
C GLU A 263 5.39 -9.07 16.70
N PHE A 264 6.02 -8.36 15.75
CA PHE A 264 5.49 -8.06 14.44
C PHE A 264 6.37 -8.70 13.37
N VAL A 265 5.71 -9.33 12.41
CA VAL A 265 6.34 -9.79 11.17
C VAL A 265 5.89 -8.87 10.05
N GLY A 266 6.83 -8.40 9.25
CA GLY A 266 6.50 -7.45 8.19
C GLY A 266 7.68 -7.10 7.30
N ASN A 267 7.66 -5.87 6.80
CA ASN A 267 8.70 -5.36 5.92
C ASN A 267 9.18 -3.98 6.38
N GLY A 268 10.46 -3.71 6.14
CA GLY A 268 11.08 -2.41 6.33
C GLY A 268 11.53 -1.80 5.01
N SER A 269 11.46 -0.48 4.92
CA SER A 269 12.15 0.32 3.92
C SER A 269 13.16 1.24 4.56
N GLN A 270 14.20 1.57 3.80
CA GLN A 270 15.26 2.46 4.23
C GLN A 270 15.28 3.69 3.32
N GLY A 271 15.40 4.88 3.93
CA GLY A 271 15.68 6.12 3.23
C GLY A 271 16.96 6.78 3.73
N ASN A 272 17.10 8.08 3.49
CA ASN A 272 18.31 8.83 3.82
C ASN A 272 18.44 9.18 5.30
N LYS A 273 17.32 9.32 6.02
CA LYS A 273 17.29 9.77 7.42
C LYS A 273 17.02 8.62 8.39
N GLY A 274 16.34 7.58 7.94
CA GLY A 274 15.99 6.45 8.78
C GLY A 274 15.28 5.34 8.03
N VAL A 275 14.47 4.59 8.76
CA VAL A 275 13.69 3.48 8.22
C VAL A 275 12.21 3.67 8.54
N ARG A 276 11.38 3.07 7.70
CA ARG A 276 9.96 2.83 7.97
C ARG A 276 9.74 1.33 8.04
N LEU A 277 9.19 0.87 9.15
CA LEU A 277 8.84 -0.53 9.39
C LEU A 277 7.32 -0.65 9.39
N GLN A 278 6.81 -1.65 8.69
CA GLN A 278 5.39 -1.98 8.70
C GLN A 278 5.25 -3.46 8.95
N GLY A 279 4.41 -3.85 9.91
CA GLY A 279 4.20 -5.26 10.21
C GLY A 279 2.87 -5.54 10.87
N THR A 280 2.60 -6.83 11.01
CA THR A 280 1.37 -7.34 11.62
C THR A 280 1.67 -8.27 12.77
N ALA A 281 0.83 -8.22 13.80
CA ALA A 281 0.80 -9.10 14.95
C ALA A 281 -0.61 -9.70 15.12
N PHE A 282 -0.76 -10.67 16.02
CA PHE A 282 -2.05 -11.28 16.38
C PHE A 282 -2.85 -11.75 15.15
N ASN A 283 -2.21 -12.52 14.27
CA ASN A 283 -2.80 -13.05 13.02
C ASN A 283 -3.38 -11.97 12.09
N GLY A 284 -2.75 -10.80 12.04
CA GLY A 284 -3.17 -9.70 11.17
C GLY A 284 -4.16 -8.74 11.83
N MET A 285 -4.63 -9.05 13.04
CA MET A 285 -5.57 -8.20 13.77
C MET A 285 -4.94 -6.88 14.23
N LEU A 286 -3.64 -6.88 14.53
CA LEU A 286 -2.89 -5.67 14.86
C LEU A 286 -1.91 -5.36 13.75
N THR A 287 -1.96 -4.13 13.25
CA THR A 287 -1.00 -3.63 12.26
C THR A 287 -0.29 -2.43 12.86
N ALA A 288 1.02 -2.30 12.62
CA ALA A 288 1.80 -1.16 13.07
C ALA A 288 2.66 -0.61 11.93
N THR A 289 2.77 0.71 11.89
CA THR A 289 3.72 1.45 11.05
C THR A 289 4.57 2.32 11.96
N LEU A 290 5.89 2.12 11.90
CA LEU A 290 6.87 2.76 12.75
C LEU A 290 7.88 3.48 11.86
N THR A 291 8.22 4.71 12.19
CA THR A 291 9.26 5.47 11.48
C THR A 291 10.32 5.92 12.47
N ALA A 292 11.57 5.47 12.30
CA ALA A 292 12.69 5.77 13.19
C ALA A 292 13.88 6.34 12.41
N ASP A 293 14.51 7.38 12.96
CA ASP A 293 15.75 7.95 12.45
C ASP A 293 16.93 7.02 12.75
N PHE A 294 18.00 7.08 11.95
CA PHE A 294 19.25 6.33 12.26
C PHE A 294 19.94 6.79 13.56
N SER A 295 19.53 7.93 14.12
CA SER A 295 19.94 8.35 15.47
C SER A 295 19.32 7.49 16.58
N GLY A 296 18.34 6.65 16.26
CA GLY A 296 17.56 5.88 17.22
C GLY A 296 16.27 6.58 17.67
N ALA A 297 16.00 7.80 17.23
CA ALA A 297 14.78 8.51 17.61
C ALA A 297 13.55 7.95 16.84
N LEU A 298 12.54 7.50 17.59
CA LEU A 298 11.23 7.15 17.05
C LEU A 298 10.45 8.43 16.72
N THR A 299 10.09 8.61 15.45
CA THR A 299 9.42 9.82 14.95
C THR A 299 7.93 9.63 14.70
N GLU A 300 7.52 8.40 14.41
CA GLU A 300 6.13 8.06 14.13
C GLU A 300 5.85 6.66 14.67
N PHE A 301 4.73 6.52 15.37
CA PHE A 301 4.22 5.24 15.84
C PHE A 301 2.71 5.21 15.63
N ILE A 302 2.28 4.45 14.63
CA ILE A 302 0.87 4.29 14.27
C ILE A 302 0.54 2.82 14.38
N PHE A 303 -0.60 2.50 14.98
CA PHE A 303 -1.15 1.16 14.95
C PHE A 303 -2.64 1.19 14.65
N ASN A 304 -3.14 0.06 14.15
CA ASN A 304 -4.55 -0.15 13.87
C ASN A 304 -4.94 -1.56 14.31
N ILE A 305 -6.06 -1.65 15.02
CA ILE A 305 -6.66 -2.91 15.48
C ILE A 305 -7.90 -3.18 14.63
N ASP A 306 -7.87 -4.26 13.87
CA ASP A 306 -8.99 -4.71 13.04
C ASP A 306 -10.02 -5.45 13.89
N MET A 307 -10.85 -4.68 14.58
CA MET A 307 -11.89 -5.23 15.47
C MET A 307 -12.95 -6.02 14.69
N GLN A 308 -13.15 -5.78 13.39
CA GLN A 308 -14.16 -6.50 12.58
C GLN A 308 -13.92 -8.01 12.56
N GLN A 309 -12.71 -8.47 12.85
CA GLN A 309 -12.42 -9.89 13.04
C GLN A 309 -13.14 -10.51 14.25
N TRP A 310 -13.76 -9.72 15.11
CA TRP A 310 -14.56 -10.15 16.25
C TRP A 310 -16.07 -10.14 16.00
N ALA A 311 -16.54 -9.58 14.87
CA ALA A 311 -17.96 -9.53 14.53
C ALA A 311 -18.57 -10.94 14.53
N SER A 312 -19.75 -11.07 15.16
CA SER A 312 -20.51 -12.34 15.27
C SER A 312 -19.72 -13.51 15.88
N LYS A 313 -18.70 -13.23 16.69
CA LYS A 313 -17.98 -14.27 17.44
C LYS A 313 -18.46 -14.33 18.89
N PRO A 314 -18.43 -15.51 19.52
CA PRO A 314 -18.74 -15.65 20.93
C PRO A 314 -17.84 -14.77 21.79
N VAL A 315 -18.43 -13.95 22.66
CA VAL A 315 -17.71 -12.93 23.45
C VAL A 315 -16.64 -13.56 24.32
N ARG A 316 -16.83 -14.79 24.83
CA ARG A 316 -15.83 -15.52 25.63
C ARG A 316 -14.61 -16.00 24.82
N ARG A 317 -14.76 -16.19 23.50
CA ARG A 317 -13.74 -16.80 22.61
C ARG A 317 -13.18 -15.82 21.57
N LEU A 318 -13.20 -14.53 21.87
CA LEU A 318 -12.59 -13.52 21.00
C LEU A 318 -11.07 -13.72 20.89
N PRO A 319 -10.53 -13.87 19.66
CA PRO A 319 -9.10 -14.09 19.46
C PRO A 319 -8.29 -12.91 19.97
N HIS A 320 -7.23 -13.20 20.73
CA HIS A 320 -6.25 -12.22 21.23
C HIS A 320 -6.79 -11.09 22.14
N PHE A 321 -8.05 -11.17 22.61
CA PHE A 321 -8.71 -10.13 23.41
C PHE A 321 -7.86 -9.64 24.58
N SER A 322 -7.43 -10.52 25.49
CA SER A 322 -6.68 -10.12 26.68
C SER A 322 -5.35 -9.43 26.37
N ARG A 323 -4.66 -9.85 25.30
CA ARG A 323 -3.39 -9.22 24.87
C ARG A 323 -3.63 -7.84 24.26
N LEU A 324 -4.69 -7.69 23.48
CA LEU A 324 -5.08 -6.40 22.90
C LEU A 324 -5.63 -5.44 23.96
N GLN A 325 -6.33 -5.95 24.98
CA GLN A 325 -6.78 -5.16 26.12
C GLN A 325 -5.59 -4.55 26.87
N GLN A 326 -4.61 -5.38 27.26
CA GLN A 326 -3.37 -4.90 27.90
C GLN A 326 -2.62 -3.85 27.05
N LEU A 327 -2.61 -4.05 25.73
CA LEU A 327 -2.02 -3.09 24.78
C LEU A 327 -2.74 -1.74 24.82
N VAL A 328 -4.07 -1.75 24.73
CA VAL A 328 -4.88 -0.53 24.72
C VAL A 328 -4.83 0.17 26.07
N GLU A 329 -4.89 -0.56 27.19
CA GLU A 329 -4.75 -0.02 28.55
C GLU A 329 -3.41 0.71 28.73
N LEU A 330 -2.29 0.10 28.28
CA LEU A 330 -0.98 0.74 28.31
C LEU A 330 -0.97 2.04 27.50
N LEU A 331 -1.53 2.04 26.29
CA LEU A 331 -1.48 3.17 25.36
C LEU A 331 -2.47 4.29 25.71
N ALA A 332 -3.54 3.95 26.41
CA ALA A 332 -4.51 4.89 26.95
C ALA A 332 -4.11 5.42 28.33
N ALA A 333 -3.00 4.98 28.92
CA ALA A 333 -2.54 5.45 30.22
C ALA A 333 -2.31 6.98 30.22
N PRO A 334 -2.58 7.68 31.33
CA PRO A 334 -2.43 9.14 31.43
C PRO A 334 -0.98 9.62 31.37
N LYS A 335 -0.01 8.70 31.47
CA LYS A 335 1.42 8.98 31.36
C LYS A 335 1.93 8.55 30.00
N LYS A 336 2.99 9.22 29.55
CA LYS A 336 3.67 8.85 28.31
C LYS A 336 4.27 7.46 28.42
N VAL A 337 3.99 6.63 27.43
CA VAL A 337 4.49 5.26 27.31
C VAL A 337 5.86 5.31 26.64
N HIS A 338 6.84 4.63 27.22
CA HIS A 338 8.11 4.41 26.58
C HIS A 338 7.96 3.30 25.53
N VAL A 339 8.31 3.61 24.29
CA VAL A 339 8.26 2.69 23.16
C VAL A 339 9.69 2.38 22.74
N GLN A 340 10.03 1.10 22.66
CA GLN A 340 11.31 0.62 22.16
C GLN A 340 11.08 -0.42 21.06
N ILE A 341 11.86 -0.32 19.99
CA ILE A 341 11.79 -1.20 18.83
C ILE A 341 13.08 -2.01 18.81
N LEU A 342 12.92 -3.32 18.93
CA LEU A 342 13.98 -4.29 18.73
C LEU A 342 13.80 -4.92 17.35
N CYS A 343 14.86 -4.96 16.55
CA CYS A 343 14.83 -5.60 15.23
C CYS A 343 15.78 -6.79 15.22
N MET A 344 15.35 -7.91 14.64
CA MET A 344 16.23 -9.05 14.39
C MET A 344 16.94 -8.89 13.04
N HIS A 345 18.27 -8.86 13.07
CA HIS A 345 19.10 -8.86 11.87
C HIS A 345 20.24 -9.89 12.00
N GLY A 346 20.30 -10.86 11.09
CA GLY A 346 21.35 -11.88 11.11
C GLY A 346 21.35 -12.78 12.36
N GLY A 347 20.20 -12.94 13.02
CA GLY A 347 20.05 -13.71 14.25
C GLY A 347 20.44 -12.97 15.54
N LEU A 348 20.84 -11.71 15.43
CA LEU A 348 21.07 -10.82 16.58
C LEU A 348 19.92 -9.81 16.69
N GLU A 349 19.43 -9.62 17.92
CA GLU A 349 18.45 -8.59 18.23
C GLU A 349 19.19 -7.30 18.60
N SER A 350 18.82 -6.20 17.95
CA SER A 350 19.39 -4.88 18.21
C SER A 350 18.29 -3.84 18.38
N GLU A 351 18.48 -2.93 19.32
CA GLU A 351 17.63 -1.75 19.46
C GLU A 351 17.77 -0.83 18.24
N PHE A 352 16.65 -0.47 17.65
CA PHE A 352 16.60 0.35 16.44
C PHE A 352 15.89 1.69 16.65
N GLY A 353 14.94 1.77 17.58
CA GLY A 353 14.22 3.02 17.82
C GLY A 353 13.64 3.12 19.22
N THR A 354 13.77 4.28 19.85
CA THR A 354 13.16 4.60 21.14
C THR A 354 12.45 5.94 21.10
N GLY A 355 11.36 6.06 21.88
CA GLY A 355 10.61 7.30 21.99
C GLY A 355 9.56 7.27 23.08
N LEU A 356 8.96 8.42 23.33
CA LEU A 356 7.83 8.57 24.23
C LEU A 356 6.57 8.77 23.39
N PHE A 357 5.53 7.99 23.69
CA PHE A 357 4.24 8.04 23.03
C PHE A 357 3.17 8.54 23.99
N ASP A 358 2.38 9.51 23.54
CA ASP A 358 1.26 10.07 24.30
C ASP A 358 -0.05 9.72 23.58
N GLY A 359 -0.67 8.63 24.04
CA GLY A 359 -1.87 8.06 23.42
C GLY A 359 -3.15 8.31 24.20
N HIS A 360 -3.09 8.98 25.36
CA HIS A 360 -4.19 9.03 26.33
C HIS A 360 -5.54 9.45 25.70
N GLU A 361 -5.57 10.58 25.00
CA GLU A 361 -6.80 11.05 24.35
C GLU A 361 -7.18 10.18 23.14
N THR A 362 -6.19 9.76 22.34
CA THR A 362 -6.42 8.98 21.11
C THR A 362 -7.01 7.60 21.39
N PHE A 363 -6.61 6.96 22.50
CA PHE A 363 -7.03 5.60 22.84
C PHE A 363 -8.11 5.52 23.91
N ARG A 364 -8.57 6.65 24.47
CA ARG A 364 -9.61 6.66 25.52
C ARG A 364 -10.87 5.92 25.11
N SER A 365 -11.45 6.27 23.96
CA SER A 365 -12.69 5.62 23.49
C SER A 365 -12.49 4.14 23.17
N LEU A 366 -11.31 3.78 22.67
CA LEU A 366 -10.97 2.39 22.41
C LEU A 366 -10.83 1.60 23.72
N SER A 367 -10.18 2.18 24.73
CA SER A 367 -10.08 1.57 26.07
C SER A 367 -11.45 1.32 26.67
N ALA A 368 -12.34 2.32 26.62
CA ALA A 368 -13.71 2.19 27.11
C ALA A 368 -14.47 1.04 26.40
N LEU A 369 -14.34 0.92 25.08
CA LEU A 369 -14.94 -0.19 24.33
C LEU A 369 -14.39 -1.55 24.78
N PHE A 370 -13.08 -1.67 25.02
CA PHE A 370 -12.50 -2.90 25.54
C PHE A 370 -12.99 -3.24 26.95
N ASP A 371 -13.17 -2.23 27.81
CA ASP A 371 -13.75 -2.39 29.14
C ASP A 371 -15.21 -2.88 29.07
N GLU A 372 -16.01 -2.32 28.17
CA GLU A 372 -17.39 -2.78 27.91
C GLU A 372 -17.43 -4.24 27.45
N ILE A 373 -16.57 -4.62 26.51
CA ILE A 373 -16.48 -6.03 26.07
C ILE A 373 -16.03 -6.92 27.24
N ALA A 374 -15.09 -6.46 28.09
CA ALA A 374 -14.66 -7.21 29.26
C ALA A 374 -15.81 -7.41 30.26
N ILE A 375 -16.66 -6.40 30.48
CA ILE A 375 -17.87 -6.47 31.28
C ILE A 375 -18.83 -7.52 30.71
N ILE A 376 -19.14 -7.45 29.42
CA ILE A 376 -20.07 -8.38 28.75
C ILE A 376 -19.54 -9.82 28.81
N ARG A 377 -18.22 -10.01 28.67
CA ARG A 377 -17.58 -11.32 28.83
C ARG A 377 -17.77 -11.89 30.23
N ARG A 378 -17.71 -11.07 31.28
CA ARG A 378 -17.94 -11.50 32.67
C ARG A 378 -19.40 -11.87 32.91
N ILE A 379 -20.33 -11.09 32.35
CA ILE A 379 -21.76 -11.40 32.40
C ILE A 379 -22.04 -12.74 31.68
N ASP A 380 -21.53 -12.92 30.46
CA ASP A 380 -21.67 -14.18 29.71
C ASP A 380 -21.05 -15.38 30.43
N ASP A 381 -19.94 -15.18 31.14
CA ASP A 381 -19.30 -16.25 31.92
C ASP A 381 -20.13 -16.64 33.15
N PHE A 382 -20.73 -15.67 33.85
CA PHE A 382 -21.55 -15.93 35.02
C PHE A 382 -22.91 -16.55 34.67
N PHE A 383 -23.59 -16.02 33.63
CA PHE A 383 -24.94 -16.44 33.22
C PHE A 383 -24.97 -17.54 32.14
N ASP A 384 -23.84 -17.83 31.49
CA ASP A 384 -23.72 -18.81 30.39
C ASP A 384 -24.68 -18.55 29.21
N LEU A 385 -24.81 -17.28 28.83
CA LEU A 385 -25.78 -16.81 27.83
C LEU A 385 -25.38 -17.18 26.38
N ASN A 386 -24.11 -17.52 26.16
CA ASN A 386 -23.51 -17.70 24.84
C ASN A 386 -23.63 -16.44 23.97
N LEU A 387 -23.35 -15.27 24.54
CA LEU A 387 -23.39 -14.01 23.81
C LEU A 387 -22.37 -14.00 22.66
N GLU A 388 -22.79 -13.43 21.54
CA GLU A 388 -21.93 -13.11 20.40
C GLU A 388 -21.85 -11.59 20.25
N LEU A 389 -20.72 -11.07 19.76
CA LEU A 389 -20.65 -9.67 19.40
C LEU A 389 -21.56 -9.36 18.21
N PRO A 390 -22.19 -8.16 18.16
CA PRO A 390 -22.96 -7.73 17.01
C PRO A 390 -22.13 -7.72 15.71
N ALA A 391 -22.83 -7.75 14.57
CA ALA A 391 -22.18 -7.64 13.27
C ALA A 391 -21.50 -6.26 13.08
N ASP A 392 -22.14 -5.19 13.57
CA ASP A 392 -21.51 -3.87 13.71
C ASP A 392 -21.05 -3.67 15.15
N ILE A 393 -19.73 -3.65 15.35
CA ILE A 393 -19.14 -3.50 16.69
C ILE A 393 -19.45 -2.12 17.29
N SER A 394 -19.83 -1.13 16.49
CA SER A 394 -20.30 0.17 16.99
C SER A 394 -21.54 0.02 17.87
N ASP A 395 -22.34 -1.03 17.67
CA ASP A 395 -23.54 -1.33 18.46
C ASP A 395 -23.19 -1.82 19.88
N VAL A 396 -21.93 -2.17 20.15
CA VAL A 396 -21.44 -2.54 21.48
C VAL A 396 -21.46 -1.33 22.43
N VAL A 397 -21.38 -0.10 21.92
CA VAL A 397 -21.22 1.15 22.70
C VAL A 397 -22.51 1.58 23.44
N PHE A 398 -23.47 0.68 23.60
CA PHE A 398 -24.75 0.95 24.28
C PHE A 398 -25.10 -0.16 25.28
N LEU A 399 -24.31 -0.32 26.35
CA LEU A 399 -24.93 -0.83 27.58
C LEU A 399 -25.89 0.27 28.06
N GLN A 400 -27.16 0.18 27.65
CA GLN A 400 -28.22 1.11 28.07
C GLN A 400 -28.58 0.97 29.56
N CYS A 401 -28.04 -0.05 30.23
CA CYS A 401 -28.29 -0.34 31.64
C CYS A 401 -27.00 -0.15 32.46
N ASP A 402 -27.12 0.55 33.60
CA ASP A 402 -26.09 0.54 34.64
C ASP A 402 -25.97 -0.89 35.20
N VAL A 403 -24.94 -1.61 34.76
CA VAL A 403 -24.62 -2.97 35.22
C VAL A 403 -23.60 -2.96 36.36
N ALA A 404 -23.24 -1.80 36.92
CA ALA A 404 -22.24 -1.72 37.99
C ALA A 404 -22.67 -2.48 39.24
N TRP A 405 -23.95 -2.42 39.61
CA TRP A 405 -24.50 -3.19 40.73
C TRP A 405 -24.40 -4.71 40.49
N LEU A 406 -24.68 -5.14 39.25
CA LEU A 406 -24.63 -6.55 38.86
C LEU A 406 -23.19 -7.08 38.85
N LEU A 407 -22.25 -6.27 38.35
CA LEU A 407 -20.83 -6.58 38.43
C LEU A 407 -20.33 -6.63 39.88
N GLY A 408 -20.83 -5.74 40.75
CA GLY A 408 -20.57 -5.79 42.19
C GLY A 408 -20.99 -7.14 42.77
N LEU A 409 -22.22 -7.58 42.48
CA LEU A 409 -22.75 -8.87 42.92
C LEU A 409 -21.96 -10.06 42.38
N ILE A 410 -21.65 -10.09 41.08
CA ILE A 410 -20.88 -11.18 40.44
C ILE A 410 -19.47 -11.27 41.06
N ASN A 411 -18.91 -10.15 41.52
CA ASN A 411 -17.55 -10.10 42.07
C ASN A 411 -17.48 -10.17 43.60
N LEU A 412 -18.58 -10.42 44.32
CA LEU A 412 -18.59 -10.50 45.79
C LEU A 412 -17.52 -11.47 46.34
N ASP A 413 -17.32 -12.60 45.67
CA ASP A 413 -16.29 -13.59 46.04
C ASP A 413 -14.85 -13.05 45.91
N ALA A 414 -14.62 -12.16 44.94
CA ALA A 414 -13.30 -11.65 44.60
C ALA A 414 -12.99 -10.30 45.26
N SER A 415 -14.02 -9.50 45.59
CA SER A 415 -13.88 -8.16 46.19
C SER A 415 -13.55 -8.22 47.68
N GLY A 416 -13.82 -9.35 48.34
CA GLY A 416 -13.72 -9.46 49.80
C GLY A 416 -14.72 -8.56 50.52
N GLU A 417 -15.78 -8.12 49.83
CA GLU A 417 -16.84 -7.31 50.46
C GLU A 417 -17.51 -8.12 51.57
N THR A 418 -17.37 -7.63 52.79
CA THR A 418 -17.89 -8.29 53.98
C THR A 418 -19.26 -7.77 54.37
N GLU A 419 -19.73 -6.64 53.84
CA GLU A 419 -20.86 -5.90 54.39
C GLU A 419 -21.95 -5.61 53.35
N ILE A 420 -23.17 -6.10 53.57
CA ILE A 420 -24.37 -5.77 52.80
C ILE A 420 -25.29 -4.90 53.66
N LYS A 421 -25.79 -3.78 53.13
CA LYS A 421 -26.69 -2.88 53.86
C LYS A 421 -28.13 -2.98 53.39
N PHE A 422 -29.07 -2.90 54.33
CA PHE A 422 -30.50 -2.90 54.05
C PHE A 422 -31.26 -2.04 55.05
N PHE A 423 -32.49 -1.68 54.69
CA PHE A 423 -33.37 -0.90 55.55
C PHE A 423 -34.45 -1.81 56.14
N ALA A 424 -34.61 -1.75 57.46
CA ALA A 424 -35.69 -2.42 58.18
C ALA A 424 -36.70 -1.38 58.68
N ALA A 425 -37.98 -1.60 58.40
CA ALA A 425 -39.07 -0.86 59.03
C ALA A 425 -39.46 -1.57 60.33
N LEU A 426 -39.38 -0.85 61.45
CA LEU A 426 -39.76 -1.39 62.75
C LEU A 426 -41.27 -1.26 62.97
N SER A 427 -41.89 -2.32 63.47
CA SER A 427 -43.30 -2.28 63.91
C SER A 427 -43.48 -1.35 65.11
N ASP A 428 -44.72 -0.95 65.42
CA ASP A 428 -45.11 -0.02 66.50
C ASP A 428 -44.77 -0.46 67.95
N GLN A 429 -43.92 -1.48 68.13
CA GLN A 429 -43.50 -1.98 69.44
C GLN A 429 -42.09 -1.48 69.80
N ASP A 430 -41.97 -0.92 71.01
CA ASP A 430 -40.67 -0.58 71.62
C ASP A 430 -39.84 -1.86 71.86
N MET A 431 -38.84 -2.11 71.01
CA MET A 431 -37.91 -3.24 71.14
C MET A 431 -36.45 -2.74 71.18
N PRO A 432 -35.61 -3.21 72.14
CA PRO A 432 -34.20 -2.84 72.23
C PRO A 432 -33.36 -3.57 71.15
N LEU A 433 -33.54 -3.19 69.89
CA LEU A 433 -33.00 -3.86 68.69
C LEU A 433 -31.48 -4.09 68.76
N LYS A 434 -30.71 -3.11 69.26
CA LYS A 434 -29.26 -3.23 69.39
C LYS A 434 -28.84 -4.37 70.32
N THR A 435 -29.55 -4.56 71.43
CA THR A 435 -29.26 -5.60 72.42
C THR A 435 -29.67 -6.99 71.94
N VAL A 436 -30.74 -7.06 71.14
CA VAL A 436 -31.21 -8.31 70.52
C VAL A 436 -30.22 -8.79 69.45
N LEU A 437 -29.81 -7.89 68.56
CA LEU A 437 -28.87 -8.21 67.47
C LEU A 437 -27.46 -8.50 67.99
N ALA A 438 -27.01 -7.83 69.06
CA ALA A 438 -25.70 -8.09 69.68
C ALA A 438 -25.56 -9.50 70.29
N ASN A 439 -26.68 -10.14 70.66
CA ASN A 439 -26.70 -11.47 71.26
C ASN A 439 -27.08 -12.58 70.26
N GLN A 440 -27.32 -12.24 69.00
CA GLN A 440 -27.68 -13.20 67.97
C GLN A 440 -26.43 -13.95 67.50
N ALA A 441 -26.47 -15.29 67.53
CA ALA A 441 -25.40 -16.09 66.96
C ALA A 441 -25.37 -15.89 65.44
N PRO A 442 -24.19 -15.83 64.81
CA PRO A 442 -24.10 -15.76 63.35
C PRO A 442 -24.77 -16.98 62.71
N GLU A 443 -25.64 -16.74 61.73
CA GLU A 443 -26.36 -17.78 61.02
C GLU A 443 -26.03 -17.76 59.54
N ALA A 444 -26.21 -18.91 58.88
CA ALA A 444 -26.12 -18.99 57.43
C ALA A 444 -27.28 -18.21 56.83
N MET A 445 -26.99 -17.35 55.86
CA MET A 445 -28.02 -16.59 55.16
C MET A 445 -27.93 -16.77 53.65
N THR A 446 -29.09 -16.77 53.00
CA THR A 446 -29.23 -16.80 51.54
C THR A 446 -30.23 -15.75 51.11
N LEU A 447 -29.79 -14.82 50.28
CA LEU A 447 -30.62 -13.79 49.66
C LEU A 447 -30.99 -14.24 48.25
N LYS A 448 -32.29 -14.20 47.92
CA LYS A 448 -32.78 -14.60 46.59
C LYS A 448 -33.18 -13.36 45.81
N HIS A 449 -32.75 -13.28 44.56
CA HIS A 449 -33.10 -12.20 43.64
C HIS A 449 -33.46 -12.77 42.28
N ARG A 450 -34.40 -12.12 41.58
CA ARG A 450 -34.81 -12.49 40.23
C ARG A 450 -34.35 -11.41 39.26
N ILE A 451 -33.58 -11.79 38.26
CA ILE A 451 -32.91 -10.85 37.35
C ILE A 451 -33.34 -11.13 35.91
N ASP A 452 -33.72 -10.07 35.21
CA ASP A 452 -33.90 -10.05 33.75
C ASP A 452 -32.82 -9.14 33.16
N LEU A 453 -32.16 -9.58 32.09
CA LEU A 453 -31.08 -8.86 31.43
C LEU A 453 -31.52 -8.43 30.03
N GLU A 454 -31.17 -7.22 29.62
CA GLU A 454 -31.34 -6.75 28.25
C GLU A 454 -29.98 -6.43 27.66
N ILE A 455 -29.57 -7.20 26.65
CA ILE A 455 -28.24 -7.10 26.02
C ILE A 455 -28.42 -7.14 24.51
N TYR A 456 -27.85 -6.16 23.80
CA TYR A 456 -27.97 -6.01 22.34
C TYR A 456 -29.43 -6.06 21.83
N GLY A 457 -30.35 -5.46 22.58
CA GLY A 457 -31.78 -5.45 22.25
C GLY A 457 -32.50 -6.79 22.41
N SER A 458 -31.86 -7.77 23.04
CA SER A 458 -32.43 -9.08 23.37
C SER A 458 -32.60 -9.23 24.88
N SER A 459 -33.74 -9.77 25.31
CA SER A 459 -34.01 -10.07 26.72
C SER A 459 -33.57 -11.49 27.08
N TYR A 460 -32.86 -11.64 28.19
CA TYR A 460 -32.39 -12.90 28.75
C TYR A 460 -32.90 -13.07 30.18
N GLY A 461 -33.31 -14.29 30.52
CA GLY A 461 -33.86 -14.61 31.83
C GLY A 461 -35.36 -14.95 31.75
N PRO A 462 -36.07 -14.90 32.88
CA PRO A 462 -35.60 -14.51 34.21
C PRO A 462 -34.62 -15.53 34.82
N PHE A 463 -33.65 -15.03 35.59
CA PHE A 463 -32.69 -15.83 36.34
C PHE A 463 -32.93 -15.72 37.83
N ASP A 464 -32.94 -16.86 38.52
CA ASP A 464 -32.94 -16.90 39.98
C ASP A 464 -31.50 -16.91 40.50
N LEU A 465 -31.10 -15.79 41.11
CA LEU A 465 -29.80 -15.57 41.73
C LEU A 465 -29.90 -15.75 43.24
N GLU A 466 -29.05 -16.59 43.80
CA GLU A 466 -28.85 -16.76 45.24
C GLU A 466 -27.50 -16.19 45.66
N VAL A 467 -27.49 -15.30 46.64
CA VAL A 467 -26.27 -14.78 47.28
C VAL A 467 -26.22 -15.31 48.70
N SER A 468 -25.26 -16.20 48.99
CA SER A 468 -25.22 -16.96 50.24
C SER A 468 -23.95 -16.72 51.04
N CYS A 469 -24.06 -16.66 52.36
CA CYS A 469 -22.92 -16.56 53.27
C CYS A 469 -23.12 -17.55 54.44
N PRO A 470 -22.13 -18.42 54.74
CA PRO A 470 -22.26 -19.45 55.78
C PRO A 470 -22.44 -18.92 57.21
N ALA A 471 -21.97 -17.70 57.49
CA ALA A 471 -22.08 -17.09 58.82
C ALA A 471 -22.10 -15.56 58.71
N VAL A 472 -23.23 -14.97 59.10
CA VAL A 472 -23.48 -13.52 59.01
C VAL A 472 -23.86 -12.97 60.38
N GLY A 473 -23.20 -11.90 60.81
CA GLY A 473 -23.62 -11.04 61.92
C GLY A 473 -24.44 -9.84 61.41
N ILE A 474 -25.52 -9.48 62.12
CA ILE A 474 -26.35 -8.31 61.77
C ILE A 474 -26.06 -7.19 62.77
N HIS A 475 -25.77 -6.00 62.25
CA HIS A 475 -25.40 -4.83 63.03
C HIS A 475 -26.28 -3.63 62.66
N VAL A 476 -26.55 -2.76 63.63
CA VAL A 476 -27.29 -1.51 63.38
C VAL A 476 -26.32 -0.42 62.94
N VAL A 477 -26.52 0.16 61.76
CA VAL A 477 -25.76 1.31 61.22
C VAL A 477 -26.51 2.63 61.51
N GLY A 478 -27.84 2.58 61.50
CA GLY A 478 -28.74 3.71 61.75
C GLY A 478 -28.78 4.22 63.21
N PRO A 479 -29.64 5.22 63.49
CA PRO A 479 -29.40 6.22 64.54
C PRO A 479 -29.20 5.67 65.96
N ALA A 480 -28.49 6.46 66.79
CA ALA A 480 -28.18 6.11 68.17
C ALA A 480 -29.44 5.72 68.97
N THR A 481 -30.55 6.43 68.70
CA THR A 481 -31.88 6.26 69.27
C THR A 481 -32.84 5.75 68.19
N ILE A 482 -33.65 4.75 68.51
CA ILE A 482 -34.60 4.11 67.59
C ILE A 482 -36.01 4.37 68.13
N GLU A 483 -36.87 5.04 67.37
CA GLU A 483 -38.27 5.27 67.72
C GLU A 483 -39.22 4.37 66.90
N PRO A 484 -40.41 4.01 67.41
CA PRO A 484 -41.43 3.29 66.66
C PRO A 484 -41.77 4.00 65.33
N GLY A 485 -41.85 3.25 64.24
CA GLY A 485 -42.10 3.79 62.90
C GLY A 485 -40.88 4.37 62.18
N MET A 486 -39.69 4.41 62.81
CA MET A 486 -38.46 4.79 62.12
C MET A 486 -37.91 3.65 61.25
N THR A 487 -37.38 4.03 60.09
CA THR A 487 -36.58 3.13 59.26
C THR A 487 -35.15 3.09 59.80
N VAL A 488 -34.63 1.89 60.08
CA VAL A 488 -33.28 1.70 60.59
C VAL A 488 -32.44 0.98 59.55
N GLU A 489 -31.26 1.53 59.26
CA GLU A 489 -30.27 0.87 58.42
C GLU A 489 -29.55 -0.23 59.22
N LEU A 490 -29.62 -1.45 58.70
CA LEU A 490 -28.94 -2.63 59.22
C LEU A 490 -27.86 -3.06 58.23
N ALA A 491 -26.73 -3.53 58.75
CA ALA A 491 -25.64 -4.09 58.00
C ALA A 491 -25.41 -5.55 58.34
N MET A 492 -25.27 -6.37 57.31
CA MET A 492 -24.98 -7.79 57.39
C MET A 492 -23.51 -8.00 57.10
N ARG A 493 -22.75 -8.39 58.12
CA ARG A 493 -21.33 -8.64 57.99
C ARG A 493 -21.02 -10.12 57.98
N ALA A 494 -20.29 -10.57 56.97
CA ALA A 494 -19.69 -11.91 56.98
C ALA A 494 -18.71 -12.00 58.15
N VAL A 495 -18.81 -13.06 58.94
CA VAL A 495 -17.88 -13.34 60.04
C VAL A 495 -16.50 -13.66 59.46
N ASP A 496 -15.43 -13.23 60.14
CA ASP A 496 -14.03 -13.44 59.71
C ASP A 496 -13.79 -14.83 59.11
N GLY A 497 -13.28 -14.85 57.88
CA GLY A 497 -13.02 -16.07 57.10
C GLY A 497 -14.18 -16.54 56.21
N ASN A 498 -15.37 -15.95 56.32
CA ASN A 498 -16.51 -16.19 55.42
C ASN A 498 -16.65 -15.05 54.40
N HIS A 499 -17.28 -15.35 53.26
CA HIS A 499 -17.56 -14.41 52.18
C HIS A 499 -18.93 -14.68 51.58
N TRP A 500 -19.48 -13.66 50.92
CA TRP A 500 -20.74 -13.75 50.19
C TRP A 500 -20.51 -14.37 48.82
N THR A 501 -21.20 -15.47 48.53
CA THR A 501 -21.09 -16.25 47.29
C THR A 501 -22.33 -16.12 46.41
N PRO A 502 -22.23 -15.53 45.21
CA PRO A 502 -23.31 -15.48 44.24
C PRO A 502 -23.39 -16.80 43.44
N ARG A 503 -24.60 -17.31 43.23
CA ARG A 503 -24.85 -18.52 42.44
C ARG A 503 -26.20 -18.45 41.72
N LEU A 504 -26.23 -18.94 40.48
CA LEU A 504 -27.48 -19.21 39.77
C LEU A 504 -28.11 -20.53 40.23
N VAL A 505 -29.40 -20.47 40.58
CA VAL A 505 -30.18 -21.63 41.02
C VAL A 505 -30.50 -22.54 39.84
N ASP A 506 -31.01 -21.94 38.76
CA ASP A 506 -31.34 -22.60 37.51
C ASP A 506 -30.33 -22.21 36.44
N ARG A 507 -29.32 -23.06 36.18
CA ARG A 507 -28.52 -22.90 34.96
C ARG A 507 -29.42 -23.26 33.77
N PRO A 508 -29.59 -22.39 32.76
CA PRO A 508 -30.33 -22.75 31.57
C PRO A 508 -29.73 -24.04 31.00
N SER A 509 -30.54 -25.10 30.92
CA SER A 509 -30.22 -26.24 30.08
C SER A 509 -30.14 -25.71 28.65
N ALA A 510 -28.94 -25.62 28.10
CA ALA A 510 -28.63 -25.05 26.79
C ALA A 510 -29.70 -25.39 25.74
N PHE A 511 -30.68 -24.52 25.48
CA PHE A 511 -31.64 -24.72 24.40
C PHE A 511 -32.44 -23.48 23.99
N LEU A 512 -32.63 -23.41 22.67
CA LEU A 512 -33.67 -22.73 21.90
C LEU A 512 -33.46 -21.23 21.63
N THR A 513 -32.80 -20.96 20.50
CA THR A 513 -33.07 -19.82 19.63
C THR A 513 -34.59 -19.69 19.43
N LEU A 514 -35.20 -18.74 20.14
CA LEU A 514 -36.56 -18.31 19.88
C LEU A 514 -36.55 -17.39 18.65
N GLU A 515 -37.48 -17.71 17.75
CA GLU A 515 -37.66 -17.13 16.43
C GLU A 515 -37.68 -15.59 16.43
N GLN A 516 -37.03 -15.02 15.42
CA GLN A 516 -37.17 -13.63 15.02
C GLN A 516 -38.66 -13.28 14.92
N ALA A 517 -39.14 -12.40 15.78
CA ALA A 517 -40.44 -11.78 15.62
C ALA A 517 -40.45 -11.01 14.30
N SER A 518 -41.24 -11.52 13.35
CA SER A 518 -41.50 -10.92 12.05
C SER A 518 -41.92 -9.46 12.19
N ALA A 519 -41.26 -8.59 11.42
CA ALA A 519 -41.68 -7.22 11.22
C ALA A 519 -43.14 -7.16 10.74
N THR A 520 -44.04 -6.69 11.61
CA THR A 520 -45.38 -6.26 11.20
C THR A 520 -45.26 -4.96 10.43
N THR A 521 -45.39 -5.08 9.10
CA THR A 521 -45.80 -3.99 8.22
C THR A 521 -47.21 -3.54 8.62
N GLY A 522 -47.31 -2.45 9.38
CA GLY A 522 -48.56 -1.72 9.63
C GLY A 522 -48.58 -0.47 8.74
N GLY A 523 -49.27 -0.57 7.60
CA GLY A 523 -49.57 0.59 6.78
C GLY A 523 -50.86 1.29 7.21
N VAL A 524 -50.87 2.61 6.96
CA VAL A 524 -52.00 3.53 6.75
C VAL A 524 -52.72 4.06 8.00
N ALA A 525 -52.40 5.30 8.39
CA ALA A 525 -53.08 6.52 7.92
C ALA A 525 -52.18 7.75 8.14
#